data_AF-A0A0V8DYT2-F1
#
_entry.id   AF-A0A0V8DYT2-F1
#
_cell.length_a   1.000
_cell.length_b   1.000
_cell.length_c   1.000
_cell.angle_alpha   90.00
_cell.angle_beta   90.00
_cell.angle_gamma   90.00
#
_symmetry.space_group_name_H-M   'P 1'
#
loop_
_entity.id
_entity.type
_entity.pdbx_description
1 polymer ?
#
loop_
_entity_poly.entity_id
_entity_poly.type
_entity_poly.pdbx_seq_one_letter_code
_entity_poly.pdbx_strand_id
1 'polypeptide(L)' 'MKTFFKDMAERAIKTTAQAAIGALGAGATGLIGVDWIQALSIAGFAGLISILTSIASLGFGDDTASLVNNKKEGE' A
#
# COMPACT_ATOMS: atom_id res chain seq x y z
N MET A 1 -12.19 -2.58 -13.85
CA MET A 1 -12.00 -1.25 -13.22
C MET A 1 -12.47 -1.11 -11.77
N LYS A 2 -13.74 -1.35 -11.40
CA LYS A 2 -14.19 -1.17 -9.99
C LYS A 2 -13.41 -2.05 -9.00
N THR A 3 -13.09 -3.28 -9.40
CA THR A 3 -12.22 -4.22 -8.70
C THR A 3 -10.79 -3.69 -8.57
N PHE A 4 -10.18 -3.24 -9.68
CA PHE A 4 -8.86 -2.61 -9.66
C PHE A 4 -8.73 -1.51 -8.60
N PHE A 5 -9.64 -0.53 -8.58
CA PHE A 5 -9.56 0.59 -7.62
C PHE A 5 -9.75 0.13 -6.17
N LYS A 6 -10.58 -0.90 -5.94
CA LYS A 6 -10.77 -1.50 -4.63
C LYS A 6 -9.49 -2.22 -4.16
N ASP A 7 -8.89 -3.04 -5.03
CA ASP A 7 -7.66 -3.78 -4.73
C ASP A 7 -6.48 -2.83 -4.51
N MET A 8 -6.37 -1.79 -5.34
CA MET A 8 -5.39 -0.72 -5.18
C MET A 8 -5.55 -0.02 -3.82
N ALA A 9 -6.78 0.35 -3.45
CA ALA A 9 -7.03 1.02 -2.18
C ALA A 9 -6.70 0.12 -0.99
N GLU A 10 -7.08 -1.16 -1.04
CA GLU A 10 -6.75 -2.14 0.00
C GLU A 10 -5.23 -2.28 0.17
N ARG A 11 -4.49 -2.40 -0.94
CA ARG A 11 -3.03 -2.46 -0.92
C ARG A 11 -2.41 -1.18 -0.36
N ALA A 12 -2.88 -0.01 -0.80
CA ALA A 12 -2.36 1.27 -0.33
C ALA A 12 -2.58 1.46 1.18
N ILE A 13 -3.78 1.12 1.69
CA ILE A 13 -4.10 1.18 3.12
C ILE A 13 -3.21 0.21 3.91
N LYS A 14 -3.07 -1.03 3.44
CA LYS A 14 -2.21 -2.03 4.08
C LYS A 14 -0.75 -1.58 4.14
N THR A 15 -0.21 -1.06 3.04
CA THR A 15 1.16 -0.51 2.99
C THR A 15 1.32 0.67 3.94
N THR A 16 0.36 1.58 3.97
CA THR A 16 0.37 2.75 4.86
C THR A 16 0.39 2.33 6.33
N ALA A 17 -0.49 1.39 6.72
CA ALA A 17 -0.56 0.89 8.10
C ALA A 17 0.73 0.17 8.51
N GLN A 18 1.27 -0.68 7.64
CA GLN A 18 2.53 -1.40 7.91
C GLN A 18 3.72 -0.45 8.04
N ALA A 19 3.80 0.57 7.17
CA ALA A 19 4.83 1.60 7.26
C ALA A 19 4.70 2.46 8.52
N ALA A 20 3.47 2.81 8.92
CA ALA A 20 3.22 3.51 10.18
C ALA A 20 3.71 2.69 11.38
N ILE A 21 3.36 1.40 11.45
CA ILE A 21 3.83 0.50 12.52
C ILE A 21 5.36 0.45 12.56
N GLY A 22 6.02 0.34 11.40
CA GLY A 22 7.47 0.35 11.32
C GLY A 22 8.10 1.66 11.79
N ALA A 23 7.52 2.80 11.40
CA ALA A 23 7.98 4.12 11.82
C ALA A 23 7.84 4.34 13.33
N LEU A 24 6.75 3.85 13.94
CA LEU A 24 6.55 3.90 15.39
C LEU A 24 7.60 3.07 16.16
N GLY A 25 8.02 1.93 15.60
CA GLY A 25 9.01 1.04 16.22
C GLY A 25 10.46 1.58 16.20
N ALA A 26 10.75 2.61 15.41
CA ALA A 26 12.12 3.08 15.17
C ALA A 26 12.67 4.05 16.23
N GLY A 27 11.86 4.57 17.15
CA GLY A 27 12.34 5.56 18.12
C GLY A 27 11.42 5.93 19.29
N ALA A 28 10.25 5.30 19.42
CA ALA A 28 9.29 5.67 20.46
C ALA A 28 9.39 4.78 21.72
N THR A 29 9.48 5.42 22.90
CA THR A 29 9.28 4.77 24.21
C THR A 29 7.89 5.08 24.75
N GLY A 30 6.85 4.66 24.02
CA GLY A 30 5.43 4.89 24.37
C GLY A 30 4.70 5.87 23.45
N LEU A 31 3.37 6.00 23.63
CA LEU A 31 2.46 6.70 22.70
C LEU A 31 2.75 8.20 22.53
N ILE A 32 3.18 8.87 23.60
CA ILE A 32 3.34 10.34 23.63
C ILE A 32 4.72 10.76 23.09
N GLY A 33 5.73 9.89 23.19
CA GLY A 33 7.09 10.16 22.72
C GLY A 33 7.28 9.94 21.21
N VAL A 34 6.22 9.57 20.50
CA VAL A 34 6.24 9.37 19.04
C VAL A 34 6.31 10.72 18.34
N ASP A 35 7.26 10.87 17.41
CA ASP A 35 7.18 11.91 16.39
C ASP A 35 6.09 11.54 15.37
N TRP A 36 4.89 12.04 15.62
CA TRP A 36 3.72 11.77 14.77
C TRP A 36 3.85 12.37 13.37
N ILE A 37 4.59 13.48 13.23
CA ILE A 37 4.78 14.13 11.94
C ILE A 37 5.66 13.23 11.08
N GLN A 38 6.76 12.73 11.63
CA GLN A 38 7.64 11.80 10.94
C GLN A 38 6.94 10.47 10.63
N ALA A 39 6.20 9.90 11.58
CA ALA A 39 5.49 8.64 11.38
C ALA A 39 4.44 8.73 10.26
N LEU A 40 3.64 9.80 10.24
CA LEU A 40 2.66 10.04 9.18
C LEU A 40 3.31 10.35 7.83
N SER A 41 4.47 11.03 7.82
CA SER A 41 5.24 11.29 6.60
C SER A 41 5.72 9.99 5.94
N ILE A 42 6.30 9.09 6.73
CA ILE A 42 6.77 7.78 6.25
C ILE A 42 5.59 6.93 5.75
N ALA A 43 4.52 6.86 6.55
CA ALA A 43 3.33 6.10 6.19
C ALA A 43 2.68 6.61 4.90
N GLY A 44 2.51 7.93 4.78
CA GLY A 44 1.96 8.57 3.59
C GLY A 44 2.83 8.35 2.36
N PHE A 45 4.16 8.45 2.48
CA PHE A 45 5.08 8.19 1.38
C PHE A 45 4.97 6.73 0.89
N ALA A 46 4.91 5.77 1.80
CA ALA A 46 4.74 4.36 1.45
C ALA A 46 3.39 4.09 0.76
N GLY A 47 2.30 4.73 1.22
CA GLY A 47 0.99 4.67 0.57
C GLY A 47 1.01 5.24 -0.85
N LEU A 48 1.66 6.40 -1.05
CA LEU A 48 1.83 7.01 -2.38
C LEU A 48 2.60 6.10 -3.33
N ILE A 49 3.70 5.49 -2.88
CA ILE A 49 4.46 4.51 -3.67
C ILE A 49 3.55 3.32 -4.06
N SER A 50 2.75 2.82 -3.12
CA SER A 50 1.82 1.70 -3.37
C SER A 50 0.82 2.04 -4.48
N ILE A 51 0.24 3.23 -4.44
CA ILE A 51 -0.69 3.73 -5.48
C ILE A 51 0.04 3.88 -6.83
N LEU A 52 1.20 4.54 -6.86
CA LEU A 52 1.97 4.75 -8.10
C LEU A 52 2.37 3.42 -8.73
N THR A 53 2.79 2.45 -7.93
CA THR A 53 3.14 1.10 -8.39
C THR A 53 1.91 0.39 -8.95
N SER A 54 0.76 0.50 -8.27
CA SER A 54 -0.49 -0.08 -8.77
C SER A 54 -0.95 0.54 -10.08
N ILE A 55 -0.76 1.86 -10.27
CA ILE A 55 -1.04 2.54 -11.53
C ILE A 55 -0.07 2.08 -12.62
N ALA A 56 1.21 1.92 -12.31
CA ALA A 56 2.19 1.37 -13.26
C ALA A 56 1.79 -0.04 -13.74
N SER A 57 1.11 -0.82 -12.90
CA SER A 57 0.58 -2.15 -13.25
C SER A 57 -0.65 -2.14 -14.15
N LEU A 58 -1.38 -1.02 -14.32
CA LEU A 58 -2.61 -0.94 -15.14
C LEU A 58 -2.40 -1.32 -16.62
N GLY A 59 -1.17 -1.24 -17.12
CA GLY A 59 -0.82 -1.64 -18.49
C GLY A 59 -0.32 -3.08 -18.64
N PHE A 60 -0.08 -3.79 -17.53
CA PHE A 60 0.58 -5.10 -17.50
C PHE A 60 -0.23 -6.11 -16.66
N GLY A 61 -1.41 -6.52 -17.13
CA GLY A 61 -2.22 -7.53 -16.46
C GLY A 61 -3.73 -7.38 -16.69
N ASP A 62 -4.50 -8.26 -16.05
CA ASP A 62 -5.96 -8.25 -16.08
C ASP A 62 -6.51 -6.99 -15.39
N ASP A 63 -7.84 -6.86 -15.31
CA ASP A 63 -8.59 -5.73 -14.72
C ASP A 63 -8.42 -5.56 -13.17
N THR A 64 -7.26 -5.95 -12.61
CA THR A 64 -6.91 -6.02 -11.17
C THR A 64 -5.59 -5.29 -10.87
N ALA A 65 -5.38 -4.91 -9.61
CA ALA A 65 -4.13 -4.24 -9.18
C ALA A 65 -2.90 -5.17 -9.15
N SER A 66 -3.03 -6.45 -9.52
CA SER A 66 -1.97 -7.47 -9.49
C SER A 66 -1.19 -7.52 -10.80
N LEU A 67 0.10 -7.87 -10.71
CA LEU A 67 0.95 -8.14 -11.87
C LEU A 67 0.80 -9.57 -12.42
N VAL A 68 0.09 -10.45 -11.70
CA VAL A 68 -0.15 -11.85 -12.11
C VAL A 68 -1.48 -11.93 -12.84
N ASN A 69 -1.47 -12.60 -14.00
CA ASN A 69 -2.67 -12.94 -14.75
C ASN A 69 -3.40 -14.09 -14.04
N ASN A 70 -4.62 -13.84 -13.56
CA ASN A 70 -5.45 -14.85 -12.88
C ASN A 70 -6.29 -15.67 -13.87
N LYS A 71 -6.19 -15.39 -15.17
CA LYS A 71 -6.99 -15.99 -16.22
C LYS A 71 -6.25 -17.13 -16.93
N LYS A 72 -5.87 -18.22 -16.23
CA LYS A 72 -5.59 -19.63 -16.69
C LYS A 72 -5.43 -20.52 -15.43
N GLU A 73 -5.95 -21.73 -15.23
CA GLU A 73 -6.54 -22.84 -16.00
C GLU A 73 -7.69 -23.46 -15.17
N GLY A 74 -8.86 -23.72 -15.76
CA GLY A 74 -9.98 -24.32 -15.03
C GLY A 74 -11.26 -24.36 -15.86
N GLU A 75 -11.15 -24.85 -17.10
CA GLU A 75 -12.17 -25.74 -17.66
C GLU A 75 -11.70 -27.18 -17.41
#